data_AF-A0A957NHB8-F1
#
_entry.id   AF-A0A957NHB8-F1
#
_cell.length_a   1.000
_cell.length_b   1.000
_cell.length_c   1.000
_cell.angle_alpha   90.00
_cell.angle_beta   90.00
_cell.angle_gamma   90.00
#
_symmetry.space_group_name_H-M   'P 1'
#
loop_
_entity.id
_entity.type
_entity.pdbx_description
1 polymer ?
#
loop_
_entity_poly.entity_id
_entity_poly.type
_entity_poly.pdbx_seq_one_letter_code
_entity_poly.pdbx_strand_id
1 'polypeptide(L)'
;LRIDRGEFIELLKAANIGTSVHFIPLHLHPYYREKYGYAPTDFPVAFREYQREISLPIYSKMTDEDVADVITAVLEIVDEYQR
;
A
#
# COMPACT_ATOMS: atom_id res chain seq x y z
N LEU A 1 -12.54 -3.37 -2.04
CA LEU A 1 -13.13 -2.01 -2.08
C LEU A 1 -13.58 -1.72 -3.51
N ARG A 2 -14.37 -0.66 -3.70
CA ARG A 2 -14.78 -0.11 -5.01
C ARG A 2 -13.68 0.74 -5.66
N ILE A 3 -12.63 1.05 -4.91
CA ILE A 3 -11.40 1.75 -5.32
C ILE A 3 -10.19 0.83 -5.30
N ASP A 4 -9.13 1.22 -6.02
CA ASP A 4 -7.83 0.56 -6.03
C ASP A 4 -6.88 1.05 -4.91
N ARG A 5 -5.67 0.46 -4.85
CA ARG A 5 -4.66 0.80 -3.84
C ARG A 5 -4.13 2.23 -3.98
N GLY A 6 -4.02 2.74 -5.21
CA GLY A 6 -3.53 4.10 -5.46
C GLY A 6 -4.55 5.15 -5.02
N GLU A 7 -5.82 4.94 -5.35
CA GLU A 7 -6.94 5.75 -4.87
C GLU A 7 -7.02 5.74 -3.34
N PHE A 8 -6.87 4.57 -2.70
CA PHE A 8 -6.85 4.46 -1.25
C PHE A 8 -5.71 5.26 -0.60
N ILE A 9 -4.51 5.25 -1.21
CA ILE A 9 -3.36 6.05 -0.77
C ILE A 9 -3.64 7.55 -0.87
N GLU A 10 -4.22 8.02 -1.98
CA GLU A 10 -4.52 9.45 -2.15
C GLU A 10 -5.62 9.92 -1.19
N LEU A 11 -6.60 9.07 -0.86
CA LEU A 11 -7.60 9.36 0.17
C LEU A 11 -6.98 9.47 1.56
N LEU A 12 -6.13 8.52 1.95
CA LEU A 12 -5.40 8.60 3.22
C LEU A 12 -4.53 9.86 3.30
N LYS A 13 -3.84 10.20 2.22
CA LYS A 13 -3.04 11.42 2.12
C LYS A 13 -3.91 12.68 2.25
N ALA A 14 -5.11 12.70 1.67
CA ALA A 14 -6.06 13.81 1.85
C ALA A 14 -6.54 13.93 3.31
N ALA A 15 -6.59 12.81 4.04
CA ALA A 15 -6.82 12.76 5.48
C ALA A 15 -5.54 13.03 6.33
N ASN A 16 -4.47 13.54 5.73
CA ASN A 16 -3.16 13.79 6.35
C ASN A 16 -2.43 12.54 6.89
N ILE A 17 -2.79 11.34 6.41
CA ILE A 17 -2.10 10.10 6.74
C ILE A 17 -1.07 9.75 5.68
N GLY A 18 0.21 9.92 6.03
CA GLY A 18 1.33 9.53 5.18
C GLY A 18 1.47 8.01 5.06
N THR A 19 1.54 7.49 3.83
CA THR A 19 1.70 6.06 3.56
C THR A 19 2.89 5.77 2.66
N SER A 20 3.29 4.49 2.62
CA SER A 20 4.32 3.98 1.71
C SER A 20 3.94 2.61 1.14
N VAL A 21 4.78 2.06 0.28
CA VAL A 21 4.66 0.71 -0.30
C VAL A 21 5.99 -0.02 -0.14
N HIS A 22 5.98 -1.19 0.49
CA HIS A 22 7.18 -1.98 0.76
C HIS A 22 7.00 -3.42 0.27
N PHE A 23 7.42 -3.75 -0.96
CA PHE A 23 8.11 -2.91 -1.97
C PHE A 23 7.86 -3.47 -3.37
N ILE A 24 8.26 -2.73 -4.43
CA ILE A 24 8.27 -3.25 -5.80
C ILE A 24 9.05 -4.59 -5.82
N PRO A 25 8.42 -5.73 -6.16
CA PRO A 25 9.08 -7.02 -6.15
C PRO A 25 10.31 -7.05 -7.06
N LEU A 26 11.40 -7.66 -6.60
CA LEU A 26 12.70 -7.64 -7.29
C LEU A 26 12.63 -8.02 -8.78
N HIS A 27 11.84 -9.03 -9.12
CA HIS A 27 11.67 -9.52 -10.50
C HIS A 27 11.01 -8.50 -11.45
N LEU A 28 10.37 -7.44 -10.93
CA LEU A 28 9.81 -6.36 -11.72
C LEU A 28 10.79 -5.21 -11.97
N HIS A 29 11.88 -5.13 -11.20
CA HIS A 29 12.90 -4.10 -11.40
C HIS A 29 13.59 -4.28 -12.76
N PRO A 30 13.89 -3.19 -13.50
CA PRO A 30 14.43 -3.28 -14.85
C PRO A 30 15.63 -4.21 -14.97
N TYR A 31 16.58 -4.12 -14.04
CA TYR A 31 17.77 -4.98 -14.02
C TYR A 31 17.44 -6.47 -14.00
N TYR A 32 16.56 -6.92 -13.11
CA TYR A 32 16.23 -8.34 -12.95
C TYR A 32 15.38 -8.84 -14.11
N ARG A 33 14.42 -8.03 -14.56
CA ARG A 33 13.56 -8.33 -15.70
C ARG A 33 14.38 -8.51 -16.98
N GLU A 34 15.27 -7.57 -17.28
CA GLU A 34 16.05 -7.59 -18.52
C GLU A 34 17.18 -8.62 -18.49
N LYS A 35 17.85 -8.78 -17.35
CA LYS A 35 18.97 -9.72 -17.21
C LYS A 35 18.53 -11.19 -17.20
N TYR A 36 17.40 -11.49 -16.56
CA TYR A 36 16.95 -12.87 -16.34
C TYR A 36 15.66 -13.22 -17.10
N GLY A 37 15.06 -12.27 -17.83
CA GLY A 37 13.84 -12.51 -18.60
C GLY A 37 12.59 -12.71 -17.75
N TYR A 38 12.58 -12.23 -16.50
CA TYR A 38 11.45 -12.46 -15.59
C TYR A 38 10.18 -11.75 -16.03
N ALA A 39 9.05 -12.43 -15.89
CA ALA A 39 7.71 -11.88 -16.06
C ALA A 39 7.01 -11.70 -14.70
N PRO A 40 5.98 -10.84 -14.59
CA PRO A 40 5.17 -10.72 -13.37
C PRO A 40 4.53 -12.03 -12.91
N THR A 41 4.32 -12.97 -13.83
CA THR A 41 3.74 -14.29 -13.56
C THR A 41 4.69 -15.27 -12.90
N ASP A 42 6.00 -15.01 -12.91
CA ASP A 42 7.00 -15.94 -12.38
C ASP A 42 6.99 -16.00 -10.85
N PHE A 43 6.59 -14.89 -10.20
CA PHE A 43 6.46 -14.79 -8.76
C PHE A 43 5.07 -14.21 -8.39
N PRO A 44 4.00 -14.97 -8.66
CA PRO A 44 2.63 -14.46 -8.66
C PRO A 44 2.16 -14.01 -7.28
N VAL A 45 2.67 -14.63 -6.22
CA VAL A 45 2.37 -14.22 -4.84
C VAL A 45 2.96 -12.83 -4.56
N ALA A 46 4.25 -12.64 -4.82
CA ALA A 46 4.91 -11.35 -4.60
C ALA A 46 4.27 -10.23 -5.43
N PHE A 47 3.96 -10.51 -6.70
CA PHE A 47 3.26 -9.57 -7.57
C PHE A 47 1.88 -9.18 -7.01
N ARG A 48 1.08 -10.17 -6.60
CA ARG A 48 -0.25 -9.96 -6.04
C ARG A 48 -0.23 -9.17 -4.72
N GLU A 49 0.70 -9.46 -3.82
CA GLU A 49 0.82 -8.71 -2.55
C GLU A 49 1.21 -7.25 -2.81
N TYR A 50 2.19 -7.01 -3.67
CA TYR A 50 2.63 -5.67 -4.04
C TYR A 50 1.50 -4.79 -4.59
N GLN A 51 0.55 -5.36 -5.34
CA GLN A 51 -0.57 -4.62 -5.91
C GLN A 51 -1.56 -4.08 -4.86
N ARG A 52 -1.58 -4.65 -3.65
CA ARG A 52 -2.60 -4.34 -2.62
C ARG A 52 -2.03 -3.88 -1.29
N GLU A 53 -0.75 -4.10 -1.03
CA GLU A 53 -0.11 -3.71 0.22
C GLU A 53 0.00 -2.18 0.33
N ILE A 54 -0.13 -1.70 1.56
CA ILE A 54 0.17 -0.33 1.96
C ILE A 54 0.90 -0.39 3.31
N SER A 55 1.76 0.58 3.57
CA SER A 55 2.39 0.76 4.87
C SER A 55 1.83 1.98 5.53
N LEU A 56 1.18 1.76 6.66
CA LEU A 56 0.69 2.80 7.56
C LEU A 56 1.86 3.40 8.36
N PRO A 57 1.73 4.64 8.85
CA PRO A 57 2.78 5.26 9.64
C PRO A 57 2.99 4.46 10.93
N ILE A 58 4.26 4.18 11.21
CA ILE A 58 4.71 3.55 12.45
C ILE A 58 6.10 4.11 12.79
N TYR A 59 6.17 4.90 13.86
CA TYR A 59 7.42 5.47 14.35
C TYR A 59 7.31 5.78 15.85
N SER A 60 8.46 5.83 16.53
CA SER A 60 8.53 5.87 18.01
C SER A 60 8.00 7.13 18.69
N LYS A 61 7.59 8.15 17.92
CA LYS A 61 7.04 9.41 18.42
C LYS A 61 5.52 9.52 18.25
N MET A 62 4.87 8.52 17.67
CA MET A 62 3.41 8.53 17.54
C MET A 62 2.77 8.52 18.92
N THR A 63 1.77 9.37 19.12
CA THR A 63 0.90 9.30 20.30
C THR A 63 -0.25 8.33 20.06
N ASP A 64 -1.00 8.02 21.11
CA ASP A 64 -2.22 7.21 20.98
C ASP A 64 -3.26 7.92 20.10
N GLU A 65 -3.28 9.25 20.10
CA GLU A 65 -4.11 10.06 19.19
C GLU A 65 -3.66 9.92 17.73
N ASP A 66 -2.35 9.98 17.44
CA ASP A 66 -1.84 9.76 16.07
C ASP A 66 -2.27 8.37 15.55
N VAL A 67 -2.21 7.35 16.41
CA VAL A 67 -2.66 5.98 16.07
C VAL A 67 -4.18 5.95 15.84
N ALA A 68 -4.96 6.64 16.68
CA ALA A 68 -6.41 6.74 16.54
C ALA A 68 -6.83 7.45 15.24
N ASP A 69 -6.12 8.51 14.84
CA ASP A 69 -6.36 9.22 13.58
C ASP A 69 -6.15 8.30 12.37
N VAL A 70 -5.06 7.53 12.38
CA VAL A 70 -4.77 6.53 11.32
C VAL A 70 -5.87 5.46 11.25
N ILE A 71 -6.28 4.92 12.40
CA ILE A 71 -7.34 3.90 12.47
C ILE A 71 -8.65 4.47 11.93
N THR A 72 -9.03 5.67 12.38
CA THR A 72 -10.27 6.34 11.99
C THR A 72 -10.31 6.56 10.48
N ALA A 73 -9.26 7.17 9.92
CA ALA A 73 -9.18 7.44 8.48
C ALA A 73 -9.26 6.14 7.65
N VAL A 74 -8.57 5.08 8.07
CA VAL A 74 -8.64 3.78 7.38
C VAL A 74 -10.05 3.21 7.42
N LEU A 75 -10.70 3.22 8.59
CA LEU A 75 -12.03 2.66 8.76
C LEU A 75 -13.09 3.45 7.97
N GLU A 76 -13.05 4.79 8.02
CA GLU A 76 -13.98 5.64 7.28
C GLU A 76 -13.89 5.42 5.77
N ILE A 77 -12.68 5.36 5.21
CA ILE A 77 -12.49 5.08 3.78
C ILE A 77 -12.96 3.66 3.44
N VAL A 78 -12.66 2.67 4.29
CA VAL A 78 -13.15 1.30 4.06
C VAL A 78 -14.68 1.26 4.08
N ASP A 79 -15.32 1.94 5.04
CA ASP A 79 -16.76 1.95 5.19
C ASP A 79 -17.46 2.65 4.03
N GLU A 80 -16.88 3.75 3.53
CA GLU A 80 -17.41 4.45 2.36
C GLU A 80 -17.27 3.62 1.09
N TYR A 81 -16.13 2.94 0.88
CA TYR A 81 -15.81 2.26 -0.38
C TYR A 81 -15.94 0.72 -0.31
N GLN A 82 -16.56 0.17 0.72
CA GLN A 82 -16.89 -1.26 0.78
C GLN A 82 -17.86 -1.66 -0.35
N ARG A 83 -17.89 -2.96 -0.66
CA ARG A 83 -18.72 -3.53 -1.74
C ARG A 83 -20.08 -3.95 -1.23
#